data_AF-A0A7T7L173-F1
#
_entry.id   AF-A0A7T7L173-F1
#
_cell.length_a   1.000
_cell.length_b   1.000
_cell.length_c   1.000
_cell.angle_alpha   90.00
_cell.angle_beta   90.00
_cell.angle_gamma   90.00
#
_symmetry.space_group_name_H-M   'P 1'
#
loop_
_entity.id
_entity.type
_entity.pdbx_description
1 polymer ?
#
loop_
_entity_poly.entity_id
_entity_poly.type
_entity_poly.pdbx_seq_one_letter_code
_entity_poly.pdbx_strand_id
1 'polypeptide(L)'
;MGNFSRNTFRPEKSYVGVRLQQGVPLVDADWNEQNDVIRQEVYDGLAAVGRDGVARLPGSADHSFRLWPTNTANNFFFLAGPAIVAGRPVRIQPRWLDYGSQPWTDPAKAAKDGVAVLPALTTPAAARSDLVYLDVWEREVGQAEDGEIVNPVIGVETAVRLKREFTVRVVEGGTALPGAPGGHFFTPLGVLNRAAGGAVIQVGEIEERRPFLDVGPATRYMSLSPVFPAITGNPAWEVGSSGPKLFARKPAGVSAVGILPLRLPQRARLGTLAYQAVVPSGSGSLLILLGRSSLDPADTTSLYLTGDSIGTSANTPIRRSMTVAREQNAHLVDNTAYSYHLYAWGGGTGELQLHGLLLDFES
;
A
#
# COMPACT_ATOMS: atom_id res chain seq x y z
N MET A 1 1.00 5.10 33.49
CA MET A 1 -0.43 4.80 33.71
C MET A 1 -1.09 6.09 34.09
N GLY A 2 -1.89 6.67 33.21
CA GLY A 2 -2.73 7.82 33.54
C GLY A 2 -3.79 7.49 34.60
N ASN A 3 -4.33 8.52 35.23
CA ASN A 3 -5.35 8.43 36.28
C ASN A 3 -6.74 8.29 35.64
N PHE A 4 -7.00 7.19 34.95
CA PHE A 4 -8.28 6.86 34.34
C PHE A 4 -8.62 5.38 34.55
N SER A 5 -9.90 5.04 34.41
CA SER A 5 -10.44 3.69 34.62
C SER A 5 -9.75 2.61 33.78
N ARG A 6 -9.79 1.37 34.28
CA ARG A 6 -9.19 0.19 33.61
C ARG A 6 -9.72 0.05 32.18
N ASN A 7 -8.82 -0.18 31.22
CA ASN A 7 -9.23 -0.52 29.86
C ASN A 7 -10.11 -1.80 29.86
N THR A 8 -11.37 -1.64 29.47
CA THR A 8 -12.37 -2.72 29.37
C THR A 8 -12.52 -3.27 27.96
N PHE A 9 -11.99 -2.57 26.95
CA PHE A 9 -12.09 -2.95 25.55
C PHE A 9 -11.33 -4.25 25.27
N ARG A 10 -11.98 -5.15 24.54
CA ARG A 10 -11.43 -6.43 24.09
C ARG A 10 -11.82 -6.68 22.64
N PRO A 11 -10.88 -6.56 21.69
CA PRO A 11 -11.15 -6.78 20.26
C PRO A 11 -11.76 -8.16 19.97
N GLU A 12 -11.40 -9.17 20.76
CA GLU A 12 -11.83 -10.57 20.54
C GLU A 12 -13.32 -10.80 20.81
N LYS A 13 -13.99 -9.85 21.47
CA LYS A 13 -15.43 -9.93 21.74
C LYS A 13 -16.29 -9.34 20.64
N SER A 14 -15.69 -8.72 19.62
CA SER A 14 -16.39 -8.12 18.48
C SER A 14 -17.51 -7.15 18.87
N TYR A 15 -17.33 -6.40 19.96
CA TYR A 15 -18.24 -5.33 20.32
C TYR A 15 -18.03 -4.13 19.41
N VAL A 16 -19.12 -3.61 18.84
CA VAL A 16 -19.11 -2.50 17.87
C VAL A 16 -19.56 -1.17 18.48
N GLY A 17 -19.80 -1.12 19.80
CA GLY A 17 -19.99 0.12 20.54
C GLY A 17 -20.61 -0.07 21.91
N VAL A 18 -20.68 1.04 22.66
CA VAL A 18 -21.27 1.12 24.00
C VAL A 18 -22.68 1.73 23.92
N ARG A 19 -23.62 1.22 24.74
CA ARG A 19 -25.01 1.69 24.82
C ARG A 19 -25.34 2.09 26.25
N LEU A 20 -25.75 3.35 26.43
CA LEU A 20 -26.18 3.86 27.74
C LEU A 20 -27.49 3.20 28.17
N GLN A 21 -27.52 2.73 29.41
CA GLN A 21 -28.72 2.16 30.02
C GLN A 21 -29.43 3.23 30.85
N GLN A 22 -30.76 3.27 30.76
CA GLN A 22 -31.55 4.20 31.54
C GLN A 22 -31.41 3.90 33.04
N GLY A 23 -31.13 4.94 33.83
CA GLY A 23 -30.99 4.81 35.29
C GLY A 23 -29.66 4.24 35.77
N VAL A 24 -28.71 3.96 34.87
CA VAL A 24 -27.36 3.49 35.21
C VAL A 24 -26.36 4.65 35.16
N PRO A 25 -25.52 4.85 36.19
CA PRO A 25 -24.48 5.87 36.17
C PRO A 25 -23.48 5.68 35.02
N LEU A 26 -23.10 6.78 34.37
CA LEU A 26 -22.04 6.79 33.38
C LEU A 26 -20.67 6.85 34.07
N VAL A 27 -19.77 5.96 33.68
CA VAL A 27 -18.36 6.01 34.11
C VAL A 27 -17.45 6.34 32.94
N ASP A 28 -16.26 6.86 33.23
CA ASP A 28 -15.24 7.18 32.22
C ASP A 28 -14.81 5.94 31.41
N ALA A 29 -14.93 4.74 31.98
CA ALA A 29 -14.62 3.48 31.29
C ALA A 29 -15.51 3.27 30.06
N ASP A 30 -16.80 3.63 30.15
CA ASP A 30 -17.76 3.50 29.04
C ASP A 30 -17.37 4.43 27.88
N TRP A 31 -16.93 5.65 28.21
CA TRP A 31 -16.46 6.63 27.24
C TRP A 31 -15.16 6.18 26.55
N ASN A 32 -14.22 5.65 27.33
CA ASN A 32 -12.95 5.15 26.81
C ASN A 32 -13.16 3.93 25.90
N GLU A 33 -13.99 2.95 26.32
CA GLU A 33 -14.32 1.78 25.53
C GLU A 33 -15.03 2.14 24.23
N GLN A 34 -15.96 3.09 24.24
CA GLN A 34 -16.61 3.57 23.02
C GLN A 34 -15.59 4.12 22.00
N ASN A 35 -14.64 4.93 22.45
CA ASN A 35 -13.61 5.51 21.59
C ASN A 35 -12.65 4.44 21.04
N ASP A 36 -12.25 3.49 21.88
CA ASP A 36 -11.35 2.40 21.48
C ASP A 36 -12.00 1.47 20.45
N VAL A 37 -13.30 1.15 20.60
CA VAL A 37 -14.06 0.37 19.61
C VAL A 37 -14.09 1.07 18.26
N ILE A 38 -14.48 2.36 18.23
CA ILE A 38 -14.56 3.14 16.98
C ILE A 38 -13.18 3.20 16.31
N ARG A 39 -12.14 3.41 17.11
CA ARG A 39 -10.77 3.50 16.61
C ARG A 39 -10.30 2.18 16.00
N GLN A 40 -10.59 1.06 16.66
CA GLN A 40 -10.22 -0.27 16.18
C GLN A 40 -10.96 -0.61 14.88
N GLU A 41 -12.26 -0.33 14.79
CA GLU A 41 -13.05 -0.49 13.55
C GLU A 41 -12.46 0.30 12.37
N VAL A 42 -12.02 1.54 12.62
CA VAL A 42 -11.35 2.35 11.59
C VAL A 42 -10.01 1.73 11.19
N TYR A 43 -9.21 1.25 12.15
CA TYR A 43 -7.91 0.64 11.84
C TYR A 43 -8.05 -0.66 11.07
N ASP A 44 -8.96 -1.53 11.49
CA ASP A 44 -9.20 -2.81 10.82
C ASP A 44 -9.82 -2.60 9.44
N GLY A 45 -10.76 -1.65 9.30
CA GLY A 45 -11.32 -1.26 8.01
C GLY A 45 -10.26 -0.72 7.05
N LEU A 46 -9.39 0.18 7.52
CA LEU A 46 -8.31 0.73 6.69
C LEU A 46 -7.26 -0.33 6.34
N ALA A 47 -6.90 -1.22 7.28
CA ALA A 47 -5.97 -2.32 7.03
C ALA A 47 -6.56 -3.36 6.06
N ALA A 48 -7.88 -3.57 6.08
CA ALA A 48 -8.54 -4.49 5.17
C ALA A 48 -8.66 -3.96 3.74
N VAL A 49 -8.83 -2.64 3.58
CA VAL A 49 -9.08 -2.00 2.28
C VAL A 49 -7.81 -1.46 1.63
N GLY A 50 -6.87 -0.96 2.42
CA GLY A 50 -5.65 -0.31 1.96
C GLY A 50 -4.39 -1.10 2.32
N ARG A 51 -3.37 -1.01 1.47
CA ARG A 51 -2.02 -1.41 1.85
C ARG A 51 -1.39 -0.29 2.67
N ASP A 52 -0.59 -0.65 3.65
CA ASP A 52 0.28 0.29 4.35
C ASP A 52 1.16 1.04 3.36
N GLY A 53 1.35 2.33 3.60
CA GLY A 53 2.10 3.16 2.68
C GLY A 53 2.25 4.61 3.12
N VAL A 54 3.18 5.29 2.48
CA VAL A 54 3.43 6.72 2.62
C VAL A 54 2.62 7.51 1.59
N ALA A 55 2.02 8.63 2.00
CA ALA A 55 1.21 9.44 1.08
C ALA A 55 2.09 10.31 0.17
N ARG A 56 1.63 10.52 -1.07
CA ARG A 56 2.14 11.59 -1.93
C ARG A 56 1.87 12.94 -1.28
N LEU A 57 2.83 13.85 -1.37
CA LEU A 57 2.67 15.20 -0.86
C LEU A 57 1.82 16.06 -1.82
N PRO A 58 0.84 16.83 -1.33
CA PRO A 58 0.05 17.73 -2.16
C PRO A 58 0.94 18.69 -2.94
N GLY A 59 0.74 18.77 -4.26
CA GLY A 59 1.50 19.68 -5.12
C GLY A 59 2.96 19.29 -5.39
N SER A 60 3.39 18.09 -4.99
CA SER A 60 4.75 17.60 -5.24
C SER A 60 4.78 16.25 -5.98
N ALA A 61 5.87 16.02 -6.71
CA ALA A 61 6.25 14.70 -7.21
C ALA A 61 6.72 13.76 -6.09
N ASP A 62 7.01 14.32 -4.92
CA ASP A 62 7.56 13.61 -3.77
C ASP A 62 6.51 12.91 -2.92
N HIS A 63 7.00 11.95 -2.13
CA HIS A 63 6.23 11.20 -1.16
C HIS A 63 6.77 11.45 0.24
N SER A 64 5.90 11.22 1.21
CA SER A 64 6.27 11.26 2.63
C SER A 64 7.30 10.18 2.96
N PHE A 65 8.05 10.42 4.03
CA PHE A 65 9.20 9.63 4.49
C PHE A 65 10.25 9.35 3.40
N ARG A 66 10.52 10.36 2.56
CA ARG A 66 11.58 10.28 1.57
C ARG A 66 12.95 10.42 2.22
N LEU A 67 13.83 9.44 2.01
CA LEU A 67 15.21 9.47 2.50
C LEU A 67 16.09 10.33 1.59
N TRP A 68 17.04 11.06 2.20
CA TRP A 68 17.97 11.93 1.50
C TRP A 68 19.30 12.02 2.25
N PRO A 69 20.46 12.07 1.57
CA PRO A 69 21.75 12.18 2.25
C PRO A 69 21.92 13.53 2.97
N THR A 70 22.79 13.56 3.97
CA THR A 70 23.27 14.78 4.62
C THR A 70 24.79 14.80 4.60
N ASN A 71 25.40 15.97 4.80
CA ASN A 71 26.86 16.10 4.86
C ASN A 71 27.43 15.77 6.25
N THR A 72 26.57 15.35 7.18
CA THR A 72 26.95 14.94 8.53
C THR A 72 27.25 13.44 8.58
N ALA A 73 28.29 13.05 9.30
CA ALA A 73 28.63 11.65 9.49
C ALA A 73 27.46 10.87 10.12
N ASN A 74 27.20 9.67 9.59
CA ASN A 74 26.26 8.69 10.11
C ASN A 74 24.86 9.25 10.35
N ASN A 75 24.41 10.12 9.44
CA ASN A 75 23.11 10.75 9.52
C ASN A 75 22.49 10.80 8.11
N PHE A 76 21.18 11.02 8.04
CA PHE A 76 20.45 11.24 6.80
C PHE A 76 19.20 12.07 7.11
N PHE A 77 18.72 12.79 6.10
CA PHE A 77 17.44 13.47 6.16
C PHE A 77 16.31 12.53 5.75
N PHE A 78 15.15 12.74 6.33
CA PHE A 78 13.90 12.21 5.80
C PHE A 78 12.82 13.28 5.78
N LEU A 79 11.99 13.26 4.74
CA LEU A 79 10.84 14.16 4.62
C LEU A 79 9.66 13.57 5.37
N ALA A 80 9.44 13.92 6.63
CA ALA A 80 8.27 13.46 7.36
C ALA A 80 6.97 13.90 6.65
N GLY A 81 5.89 13.15 6.80
CA GLY A 81 4.60 13.48 6.20
C GLY A 81 3.54 12.42 6.50
N PRO A 82 2.36 12.50 5.86
CA PRO A 82 1.28 11.55 6.11
C PRO A 82 1.60 10.12 5.67
N ALA A 83 1.16 9.13 6.45
CA ALA A 83 1.30 7.70 6.12
C ALA A 83 0.17 6.88 6.75
N ILE A 84 0.03 5.62 6.33
CA ILE A 84 -0.80 4.60 6.98
C ILE A 84 0.08 3.38 7.24
N VAL A 85 0.09 2.89 8.48
CA VAL A 85 0.88 1.72 8.90
C VAL A 85 -0.03 0.80 9.71
N ALA A 86 -0.17 -0.48 9.38
CA ALA A 86 -1.16 -1.40 9.93
C ALA A 86 -2.56 -0.76 10.09
N GLY A 87 -3.06 -0.07 9.06
CA GLY A 87 -4.36 0.63 9.08
C GLY A 87 -4.43 1.88 9.98
N ARG A 88 -3.32 2.24 10.63
CA ARG A 88 -3.22 3.37 11.56
C ARG A 88 -2.73 4.62 10.80
N PRO A 89 -3.59 5.64 10.58
CA PRO A 89 -3.21 6.86 9.87
C PRO A 89 -2.31 7.74 10.74
N VAL A 90 -1.19 8.16 10.18
CA VAL A 90 -0.20 9.04 10.79
C VAL A 90 -0.34 10.41 10.15
N ARG A 91 -0.67 11.43 10.94
CA ARG A 91 -0.92 12.80 10.47
C ARG A 91 0.22 13.70 10.92
N ILE A 92 1.22 13.85 10.06
CA ILE A 92 2.38 14.70 10.31
C ILE A 92 2.41 15.78 9.23
N GLN A 93 2.65 17.03 9.66
CA GLN A 93 2.90 18.10 8.71
C GLN A 93 4.20 17.85 7.93
N PRO A 94 4.22 18.03 6.61
CA PRO A 94 5.42 17.80 5.82
C PRO A 94 6.59 18.65 6.30
N ARG A 95 7.68 18.01 6.74
CA ARG A 95 8.91 18.70 7.19
C ARG A 95 10.14 17.81 7.03
N TRP A 96 11.27 18.42 6.68
CA TRP A 96 12.56 17.73 6.70
C TRP A 96 13.03 17.55 8.14
N LEU A 97 13.46 16.33 8.46
CA LEU A 97 14.04 15.97 9.75
C LEU A 97 15.33 15.17 9.53
N ASP A 98 16.27 15.33 10.44
CA ASP A 98 17.46 14.48 10.50
C ASP A 98 17.17 13.25 11.35
N TYR A 99 17.77 12.12 11.00
CA TYR A 99 17.73 10.93 11.85
C TYR A 99 18.24 11.23 13.27
N GLY A 100 19.35 11.97 13.37
CA GLY A 100 19.99 12.32 14.65
C GLY A 100 19.27 13.40 15.48
N SER A 101 18.33 14.16 14.90
CA SER A 101 17.59 15.20 15.64
C SER A 101 16.24 14.73 16.17
N GLN A 102 15.92 13.44 16.00
CA GLN A 102 14.69 12.86 16.53
C GLN A 102 14.68 12.89 18.07
N PRO A 103 13.52 13.11 18.73
CA PRO A 103 13.44 13.32 20.17
C PRO A 103 13.99 12.17 21.03
N TRP A 104 13.89 10.94 20.53
CA TRP A 104 14.25 9.72 21.27
C TRP A 104 15.73 9.34 21.17
N THR A 105 16.58 10.22 20.64
CA THR A 105 18.04 10.11 20.81
C THR A 105 18.47 10.45 22.24
N ASP A 106 17.68 11.25 22.96
CA ASP A 106 17.88 11.50 24.40
C ASP A 106 17.36 10.31 25.23
N PRO A 107 18.24 9.60 25.97
CA PRO A 107 17.83 8.47 26.80
C PRO A 107 16.81 8.86 27.88
N ALA A 108 16.86 10.08 28.42
CA ALA A 108 15.93 10.53 29.44
C ALA A 108 14.51 10.68 28.87
N LYS A 109 14.38 11.24 27.67
CA LYS A 109 13.10 11.36 26.97
C LYS A 109 12.56 9.99 26.55
N ALA A 110 13.41 9.12 26.01
CA ALA A 110 13.02 7.76 25.64
C ALA A 110 12.52 6.95 26.85
N ALA A 111 13.22 7.03 27.99
CA ALA A 111 12.79 6.40 29.24
C ALA A 111 11.46 6.97 29.76
N LYS A 112 11.28 8.30 29.71
CA LYS A 112 10.03 8.96 30.11
C LYS A 112 8.84 8.50 29.26
N ASP A 113 9.05 8.32 27.96
CA ASP A 113 8.02 7.92 27.00
C ASP A 113 7.83 6.39 26.92
N GLY A 114 8.66 5.61 27.62
CA GLY A 114 8.57 4.14 27.64
C GLY A 114 8.99 3.47 26.32
N VAL A 115 9.83 4.13 25.51
CA VAL A 115 10.27 3.61 24.21
C VAL A 115 11.77 3.35 24.19
N ALA A 116 12.21 2.43 23.31
CA ALA A 116 13.62 2.15 23.14
C ALA A 116 14.37 3.37 22.60
N VAL A 117 15.49 3.70 23.27
CA VAL A 117 16.42 4.78 22.86
C VAL A 117 16.81 4.58 21.40
N LEU A 118 16.82 5.67 20.64
CA LEU A 118 17.26 5.66 19.24
C LEU A 118 18.80 5.72 19.21
N PRO A 119 19.50 4.65 18.78
CA PRO A 119 20.95 4.63 18.78
C PRO A 119 21.52 5.54 17.67
N ALA A 120 22.67 6.15 17.96
CA ALA A 120 23.48 6.81 16.94
C ALA A 120 24.01 5.77 15.94
N LEU A 121 24.00 6.12 14.65
CA LEU A 121 24.48 5.21 13.62
C LEU A 121 26.01 5.13 13.64
N THR A 122 26.53 3.96 13.29
CA THR A 122 27.96 3.67 13.27
C THR A 122 28.54 3.75 11.86
N THR A 123 29.83 4.10 11.77
CA THR A 123 30.58 3.96 10.52
C THR A 123 30.96 2.49 10.36
N PRO A 124 30.59 1.83 9.26
CA PRO A 124 30.82 0.40 9.12
C PRO A 124 32.29 0.10 8.82
N ALA A 125 32.86 -0.93 9.48
CA ALA A 125 34.23 -1.39 9.22
C ALA A 125 34.35 -2.18 7.91
N ALA A 126 33.28 -2.85 7.48
CA ALA A 126 33.13 -3.55 6.20
C ALA A 126 31.79 -3.15 5.57
N ALA A 127 31.66 -3.26 4.25
CA ALA A 127 30.41 -2.89 3.58
C ALA A 127 29.22 -3.69 4.15
N ARG A 128 28.11 -2.99 4.44
CA ARG A 128 26.91 -3.61 5.02
C ARG A 128 25.64 -2.90 4.56
N SER A 129 24.52 -3.61 4.59
CA SER A 129 23.19 -3.04 4.31
C SER A 129 22.45 -2.79 5.61
N ASP A 130 21.96 -1.56 5.79
CA ASP A 130 21.20 -1.14 6.97
C ASP A 130 19.74 -0.86 6.57
N LEU A 131 18.77 -1.52 7.19
CA LEU A 131 17.34 -1.30 6.92
C LEU A 131 16.83 -0.08 7.68
N VAL A 132 16.29 0.90 6.95
CA VAL A 132 15.56 2.03 7.51
C VAL A 132 14.07 1.71 7.51
N TYR A 133 13.43 1.87 8.66
CA TYR A 133 12.01 1.60 8.82
C TYR A 133 11.33 2.67 9.67
N LEU A 134 10.03 2.86 9.44
CA LEU A 134 9.18 3.72 10.22
C LEU A 134 8.55 2.89 11.34
N ASP A 135 8.74 3.33 12.58
CA ASP A 135 8.08 2.82 13.77
C ASP A 135 6.97 3.79 14.18
N VAL A 136 5.76 3.26 14.36
CA VAL A 136 4.54 4.00 14.69
C VAL A 136 3.90 3.38 15.93
N TRP A 137 3.60 4.20 16.93
CA TRP A 137 2.94 3.75 18.17
C TRP A 137 2.05 4.84 18.75
N GLU A 138 1.25 4.47 19.74
CA GLU A 138 0.37 5.39 20.44
C GLU A 138 0.83 5.54 21.89
N ARG A 139 0.75 6.76 22.42
CA ARG A 139 1.04 7.02 23.82
C ARG A 139 0.14 8.10 24.40
N GLU A 140 0.03 8.07 25.71
CA GLU A 140 -0.66 9.08 26.50
C GLU A 140 0.14 10.39 26.58
N VAL A 141 -0.57 11.51 26.50
CA VAL A 141 -0.07 12.88 26.66
C VAL A 141 -0.97 13.62 27.64
N GLY A 142 -0.39 14.17 28.69
CA GLY A 142 -1.07 14.99 29.68
C GLY A 142 -0.44 16.38 29.79
N GLN A 143 -0.91 17.16 30.77
CA GLN A 143 -0.57 18.56 31.02
C GLN A 143 0.93 18.81 31.21
N ALA A 144 1.68 17.80 31.68
CA ALA A 144 3.13 17.91 31.88
C ALA A 144 3.91 17.99 30.56
N GLU A 145 3.28 17.63 29.44
CA GLU A 145 3.85 17.78 28.10
C GLU A 145 3.11 18.86 27.29
N ASP A 146 1.78 18.91 27.38
CA ASP A 146 0.95 19.87 26.66
C ASP A 146 0.04 20.63 27.61
N GLY A 147 0.43 21.88 27.92
CA GLY A 147 -0.32 22.77 28.80
C GLY A 147 -1.69 23.17 28.27
N GLU A 148 -1.95 23.05 26.96
CA GLU A 148 -3.25 23.39 26.36
C GLU A 148 -4.36 22.39 26.73
N ILE A 149 -4.00 21.22 27.27
CA ILE A 149 -4.96 20.22 27.77
C ILE A 149 -5.66 20.72 29.05
N VAL A 150 -5.04 21.65 29.78
CA VAL A 150 -5.63 22.29 30.96
C VAL A 150 -6.78 23.19 30.51
N ASN A 151 -7.97 22.97 31.06
CA ASN A 151 -9.09 23.86 30.77
C ASN A 151 -8.84 25.21 31.46
N PRO A 152 -8.77 26.33 30.71
CA PRO A 152 -8.37 27.62 31.26
C PRO A 152 -9.37 28.21 32.26
N VAL A 153 -10.63 27.77 32.23
CA VAL A 153 -11.68 28.28 33.13
C VAL A 153 -11.60 27.62 34.50
N ILE A 154 -11.34 26.32 34.54
CA ILE A 154 -11.30 25.54 35.79
C ILE A 154 -9.87 25.27 36.28
N GLY A 155 -8.85 25.53 35.45
CA GLY A 155 -7.44 25.45 35.82
C GLY A 155 -6.89 24.04 36.03
N VAL A 156 -7.59 23.00 35.57
CA VAL A 156 -7.18 21.59 35.74
C VAL A 156 -7.22 20.81 34.42
N GLU A 157 -6.37 19.79 34.33
CA GLU A 157 -6.43 18.77 33.28
C GLU A 157 -7.77 18.03 33.34
N THR A 158 -8.49 17.98 32.22
CA THR A 158 -9.82 17.35 32.15
C THR A 158 -9.77 15.88 31.72
N ALA A 159 -8.83 15.54 30.84
CA ALA A 159 -8.59 14.18 30.38
C ALA A 159 -7.22 14.12 29.69
N VAL A 160 -6.60 12.95 29.69
CA VAL A 160 -5.38 12.65 28.92
C VAL A 160 -5.71 12.59 27.43
N ARG A 161 -4.71 12.80 26.55
CA ARG A 161 -4.83 12.62 25.11
C ARG A 161 -4.04 11.40 24.67
N LEU A 162 -4.60 10.63 23.74
CA LEU A 162 -3.84 9.61 23.04
C LEU A 162 -3.24 10.23 21.78
N LYS A 163 -1.91 10.23 21.70
CA LYS A 163 -1.15 10.79 20.58
C LYS A 163 -0.52 9.66 19.79
N ARG A 164 -0.65 9.76 18.46
CA ARG A 164 0.12 8.93 17.54
C ARG A 164 1.51 9.50 17.37
N GLU A 165 2.50 8.72 17.75
CA GLU A 165 3.92 9.03 17.57
C GLU A 165 4.53 8.20 16.46
N PHE A 166 5.68 8.67 16.00
CA PHE A 166 6.47 7.97 15.00
C PHE A 166 7.96 8.23 15.22
N THR A 167 8.80 7.29 14.84
CA THR A 167 10.25 7.51 14.72
C THR A 167 10.79 6.68 13.57
N VAL A 168 11.80 7.21 12.88
CA VAL A 168 12.55 6.46 11.88
C VAL A 168 13.70 5.74 12.59
N ARG A 169 13.72 4.42 12.50
CA ARG A 169 14.74 3.55 13.10
C ARG A 169 15.57 2.88 12.02
N VAL A 170 16.75 2.40 12.42
CA VAL A 170 17.66 1.67 11.54
C VAL A 170 18.06 0.35 12.19
N VAL A 171 18.02 -0.74 11.41
CA VAL A 171 18.69 -2.00 11.74
C VAL A 171 20.02 -2.03 11.01
N GLU A 172 21.12 -1.93 11.74
CA GLU A 172 22.46 -2.00 11.15
C GLU A 172 22.84 -3.45 10.80
N GLY A 173 23.38 -3.68 9.59
CA GLY A 173 23.83 -4.99 9.14
C GLY A 173 22.72 -6.01 8.87
N GLY A 174 21.48 -5.54 8.63
CA GLY A 174 20.34 -6.39 8.33
C GLY A 174 19.33 -5.73 7.40
N THR A 175 18.63 -6.54 6.62
CA THR A 175 17.60 -6.10 5.66
C THR A 175 16.18 -6.53 6.03
N ALA A 176 16.01 -7.22 7.17
CA ALA A 176 14.72 -7.69 7.67
C ALA A 176 14.22 -6.78 8.81
N LEU A 177 12.89 -6.61 8.87
CA LEU A 177 12.26 -5.89 9.98
C LEU A 177 12.43 -6.69 11.28
N PRO A 178 12.75 -6.02 12.40
CA PRO A 178 12.78 -6.68 13.71
C PRO A 178 11.36 -6.98 14.20
N GLY A 179 11.24 -7.84 15.20
CA GLY A 179 9.96 -8.08 15.88
C GLY A 179 9.47 -6.79 16.57
N ALA A 180 8.23 -6.40 16.30
CA ALA A 180 7.66 -5.20 16.88
C ALA A 180 7.32 -5.40 18.37
N PRO A 181 7.75 -4.49 19.27
CA PRO A 181 7.24 -4.46 20.64
C PRO A 181 5.71 -4.29 20.65
N GLY A 182 5.06 -4.69 21.75
CA GLY A 182 3.60 -4.55 21.89
C GLY A 182 3.16 -3.10 21.67
N GLY A 183 2.19 -2.89 20.77
CA GLY A 183 1.65 -1.56 20.44
C GLY A 183 2.45 -0.77 19.38
N HIS A 184 3.56 -1.32 18.88
CA HIS A 184 4.33 -0.72 17.79
C HIS A 184 4.01 -1.38 16.44
N PHE A 185 4.07 -0.59 15.38
CA PHE A 185 3.80 -1.04 14.01
C PHE A 185 4.89 -0.52 13.09
N PHE A 186 5.47 -1.42 12.30
CA PHE A 186 6.64 -1.13 11.48
C PHE A 186 6.30 -1.18 9.98
N THR A 187 6.89 -0.27 9.20
CA THR A 187 6.89 -0.35 7.73
C THR A 187 8.28 0.00 7.18
N PRO A 188 8.81 -0.75 6.18
CA PRO A 188 10.13 -0.46 5.64
C PRO A 188 10.10 0.84 4.83
N LEU A 189 11.15 1.66 4.93
CA LEU A 189 11.30 2.90 4.17
C LEU A 189 12.38 2.79 3.08
N GLY A 190 13.47 2.09 3.38
CA GLY A 190 14.60 1.95 2.47
C GLY A 190 15.74 1.15 3.05
N VAL A 191 16.73 0.85 2.23
CA VAL A 191 17.97 0.18 2.62
C VAL A 191 19.13 1.12 2.33
N LEU A 192 20.05 1.25 3.27
CA LEU A 192 21.30 1.98 3.12
C LEU A 192 22.41 0.98 2.87
N ASN A 193 22.94 0.95 1.64
CA ASN A 193 24.07 0.12 1.24
C ASN A 193 25.37 0.85 1.56
N ARG A 194 25.81 0.78 2.82
CA ARG A 194 26.92 1.57 3.36
C ARG A 194 28.28 0.99 2.93
N ALA A 195 29.15 1.82 2.38
CA ALA A 195 30.53 1.45 2.06
C ALA A 195 31.44 1.34 3.30
N ALA A 196 32.44 0.46 3.24
CA ALA A 196 33.43 0.30 4.31
C ALA A 196 34.21 1.61 4.57
N GLY A 197 34.27 2.05 5.83
CA GLY A 197 34.93 3.30 6.24
C GLY A 197 34.19 4.59 5.84
N GLY A 198 33.05 4.49 5.14
CA GLY A 198 32.26 5.63 4.68
C GLY A 198 31.42 6.23 5.81
N ALA A 199 31.90 7.33 6.40
CA ALA A 199 31.18 8.03 7.46
C ALA A 199 29.96 8.82 6.94
N VAL A 200 30.03 9.39 5.73
CA VAL A 200 28.95 10.21 5.14
C VAL A 200 28.13 9.37 4.17
N ILE A 201 26.82 9.29 4.39
CA ILE A 201 25.88 8.54 3.54
C ILE A 201 25.73 9.26 2.20
N GLN A 202 25.99 8.54 1.10
CA GLN A 202 25.88 9.09 -0.26
C GLN A 202 24.53 8.79 -0.90
N VAL A 203 24.11 9.59 -1.88
CA VAL A 203 22.84 9.39 -2.60
C VAL A 203 22.74 8.01 -3.26
N GLY A 204 23.85 7.50 -3.80
CA GLY A 204 23.90 6.18 -4.44
C GLY A 204 23.87 5.00 -3.46
N GLU A 205 24.02 5.25 -2.15
CA GLU A 205 23.91 4.23 -1.11
C GLU A 205 22.46 4.06 -0.63
N ILE A 206 21.53 4.93 -1.03
CA ILE A 206 20.13 4.90 -0.58
C ILE A 206 19.28 4.15 -1.61
N GLU A 207 18.77 2.98 -1.23
CA GLU A 207 17.79 2.22 -1.99
C GLU A 207 16.40 2.44 -1.36
N GLU A 208 15.49 3.10 -2.08
CA GLU A 208 14.13 3.33 -1.60
C GLU A 208 13.31 2.03 -1.65
N ARG A 209 12.71 1.65 -0.50
CA ARG A 209 11.82 0.48 -0.38
C ARG A 209 10.45 0.81 0.22
N ARG A 210 10.17 2.10 0.38
CA ARG A 210 8.93 2.57 1.01
C ARG A 210 7.71 2.16 0.19
N PRO A 211 6.68 1.56 0.81
CA PRO A 211 5.43 1.32 0.14
C PRO A 211 4.69 2.64 -0.05
N PHE A 212 4.13 2.87 -1.23
CA PHE A 212 3.36 4.09 -1.50
C PHE A 212 1.89 3.84 -1.20
N LEU A 213 1.30 4.77 -0.46
CA LEU A 213 -0.14 4.88 -0.32
C LEU A 213 -0.67 5.52 -1.60
N ASP A 214 -0.77 4.69 -2.64
CA ASP A 214 -1.47 5.08 -3.85
C ASP A 214 -2.96 4.93 -3.52
N VAL A 215 -3.58 6.02 -3.05
CA VAL A 215 -5.04 6.16 -3.10
C VAL A 215 -5.28 7.20 -4.18
N GLY A 216 -5.23 6.76 -5.44
CA GLY A 216 -5.62 7.61 -6.57
C GLY A 216 -6.99 8.26 -6.31
N PRO A 217 -7.27 9.44 -6.89
CA PRO A 217 -8.56 10.08 -6.70
C PRO A 217 -9.64 9.14 -7.26
N ALA A 218 -10.42 8.54 -6.34
CA ALA A 218 -11.53 7.61 -6.59
C ALA A 218 -11.23 6.17 -7.04
N THR A 219 -10.14 5.53 -6.58
CA THR A 219 -9.91 4.11 -6.94
C THR A 219 -9.95 3.20 -5.71
N ARG A 220 -11.02 2.40 -5.59
CA ARG A 220 -10.97 1.12 -4.87
C ARG A 220 -9.88 0.30 -5.56
N TYR A 221 -8.73 0.10 -4.95
CA TYR A 221 -7.72 -0.77 -5.52
C TYR A 221 -8.27 -2.20 -5.48
N MET A 222 -8.79 -2.65 -6.62
CA MET A 222 -8.71 -4.06 -6.96
C MET A 222 -7.24 -4.42 -6.93
N SER A 223 -6.87 -5.41 -6.11
CA SER A 223 -5.64 -6.13 -6.31
C SER A 223 -5.71 -6.78 -7.69
N LEU A 224 -5.17 -6.10 -8.70
CA LEU A 224 -4.69 -6.75 -9.90
C LEU A 224 -3.37 -7.39 -9.48
N SER A 225 -3.46 -8.56 -8.86
CA SER A 225 -2.45 -9.57 -9.08
C SER A 225 -2.66 -10.05 -10.52
N PRO A 226 -1.87 -9.61 -11.51
CA PRO A 226 -1.72 -10.44 -12.68
C PRO A 226 -0.84 -11.61 -12.27
N VAL A 227 -1.31 -12.81 -12.54
CA VAL A 227 -0.45 -13.73 -13.24
C VAL A 227 -1.16 -13.88 -14.57
N PHE A 228 -0.46 -13.63 -15.68
CA PHE A 228 -0.82 -14.29 -16.93
C PHE A 228 -0.19 -15.69 -16.86
N PRO A 229 -0.75 -16.71 -16.16
CA PRO A 229 -0.18 -18.05 -16.29
C PRO A 229 -0.32 -18.43 -17.76
N ALA A 230 0.79 -18.82 -18.36
CA ALA A 230 0.72 -19.40 -19.69
C ALA A 230 -0.12 -20.68 -19.61
N ILE A 231 -1.19 -20.73 -20.39
CA ILE A 231 -1.95 -21.98 -20.54
C ILE A 231 -1.13 -22.95 -21.39
N THR A 232 -0.44 -22.43 -22.41
CA THR A 232 0.35 -23.19 -23.39
C THR A 232 1.39 -22.29 -24.08
N GLY A 233 2.62 -22.79 -24.27
CA GLY A 233 3.73 -22.12 -24.96
C GLY A 233 4.91 -21.80 -24.04
N ASN A 234 6.13 -22.17 -24.45
CA ASN A 234 7.38 -21.85 -23.75
C ASN A 234 8.31 -21.08 -24.69
N PRO A 235 8.77 -19.86 -24.34
CA PRO A 235 8.48 -19.11 -23.11
C PRO A 235 7.06 -18.53 -23.05
N ALA A 236 6.56 -18.44 -21.82
CA ALA A 236 5.34 -17.72 -21.44
C ALA A 236 5.46 -16.21 -21.73
N TRP A 237 4.36 -15.48 -21.63
CA TRP A 237 4.39 -14.02 -21.53
C TRP A 237 5.28 -13.60 -20.34
N GLU A 238 6.32 -12.80 -20.60
CA GLU A 238 7.10 -12.11 -19.58
C GLU A 238 6.25 -10.96 -19.03
N VAL A 239 6.06 -10.90 -17.72
CA VAL A 239 5.26 -9.83 -17.09
C VAL A 239 6.20 -8.96 -16.27
N GLY A 240 6.01 -7.65 -16.33
CA GLY A 240 6.77 -6.70 -15.56
C GLY A 240 6.02 -5.40 -15.31
N SER A 241 6.67 -4.48 -14.61
CA SER A 241 6.15 -3.14 -14.38
C SER A 241 7.17 -2.12 -14.84
N SER A 242 6.71 -1.06 -15.51
CA SER A 242 7.51 0.11 -15.88
C SER A 242 6.83 1.35 -15.31
N GLY A 243 7.28 1.80 -14.15
CA GLY A 243 6.59 2.82 -13.38
C GLY A 243 5.20 2.34 -12.92
N PRO A 244 4.12 3.14 -13.08
CA PRO A 244 2.76 2.75 -12.68
C PRO A 244 2.07 1.80 -13.67
N LYS A 245 2.75 1.41 -14.76
CA LYS A 245 2.16 0.60 -15.83
C LYS A 245 2.63 -0.84 -15.70
N LEU A 246 1.68 -1.75 -15.60
CA LEU A 246 1.93 -3.18 -15.80
C LEU A 246 2.06 -3.45 -17.30
N PHE A 247 3.02 -4.28 -17.66
CA PHE A 247 3.16 -4.75 -19.02
C PHE A 247 3.28 -6.26 -19.09
N ALA A 248 2.79 -6.81 -20.20
CA ALA A 248 3.03 -8.19 -20.59
C ALA A 248 3.75 -8.18 -21.94
N ARG A 249 4.86 -8.90 -22.02
CA ARG A 249 5.75 -8.99 -23.17
C ARG A 249 5.84 -10.43 -23.64
N LYS A 250 5.59 -10.66 -24.92
CA LYS A 250 5.83 -11.96 -25.57
C LYS A 250 7.12 -11.87 -26.40
N PRO A 251 8.13 -12.72 -26.13
CA PRO A 251 9.39 -12.74 -26.89
C PRO A 251 9.18 -13.02 -28.38
N ALA A 252 10.06 -12.46 -29.23
CA ALA A 252 9.99 -12.63 -30.67
C ALA A 252 10.05 -14.12 -31.10
N GLY A 253 9.30 -14.49 -32.14
CA GLY A 253 9.28 -15.84 -32.70
C GLY A 253 8.52 -16.91 -31.90
N VAL A 254 7.89 -16.55 -30.78
CA VAL A 254 7.11 -17.48 -29.93
C VAL A 254 5.61 -17.30 -30.19
N SER A 255 4.77 -18.31 -29.93
CA SER A 255 3.32 -18.12 -29.81
C SER A 255 2.91 -18.40 -28.37
N ALA A 256 2.24 -17.44 -27.73
CA ALA A 256 1.91 -17.55 -26.31
C ALA A 256 0.47 -17.13 -26.02
N VAL A 257 -0.21 -17.91 -25.18
CA VAL A 257 -1.52 -17.58 -24.60
C VAL A 257 -1.32 -17.23 -23.13
N GLY A 258 -1.84 -16.09 -22.69
CA GLY A 258 -1.96 -15.76 -21.28
C GLY A 258 -3.43 -15.57 -20.88
N ILE A 259 -3.77 -15.93 -19.64
CA ILE A 259 -5.03 -15.55 -18.97
C ILE A 259 -4.76 -14.56 -17.85
N LEU A 260 -5.45 -13.43 -17.78
CA LEU A 260 -5.46 -12.56 -16.62
C LEU A 260 -6.80 -12.70 -15.88
N PRO A 261 -6.84 -13.31 -14.68
CA PRO A 261 -8.05 -13.32 -13.88
C PRO A 261 -8.45 -11.90 -13.45
N LEU A 262 -9.74 -11.57 -13.53
CA LEU A 262 -10.29 -10.26 -13.19
C LEU A 262 -11.22 -10.38 -11.97
N ARG A 263 -11.03 -9.51 -10.98
CA ARG A 263 -11.93 -9.41 -9.81
C ARG A 263 -12.86 -8.22 -9.93
N LEU A 264 -13.96 -8.36 -10.66
CA LEU A 264 -14.86 -7.25 -10.96
C LEU A 264 -15.82 -6.94 -9.79
N PRO A 265 -16.30 -5.70 -9.60
CA PRO A 265 -17.25 -5.39 -8.54
C PRO A 265 -18.61 -6.06 -8.77
N GLN A 266 -19.18 -6.67 -7.74
CA GLN A 266 -20.49 -7.35 -7.83
C GLN A 266 -21.57 -6.38 -8.33
N ARG A 267 -22.41 -6.83 -9.26
CA ARG A 267 -23.49 -6.06 -9.93
C ARG A 267 -23.02 -4.84 -10.73
N ALA A 268 -21.72 -4.67 -10.97
CA ALA A 268 -21.26 -3.65 -11.88
C ALA A 268 -21.71 -3.94 -13.32
N ARG A 269 -21.95 -2.89 -14.10
CA ARG A 269 -22.28 -3.00 -15.53
C ARG A 269 -21.04 -2.75 -16.36
N LEU A 270 -20.62 -3.75 -17.12
CA LEU A 270 -19.48 -3.65 -18.02
C LEU A 270 -19.83 -2.79 -19.22
N GLY A 271 -19.06 -1.72 -19.46
CA GLY A 271 -19.23 -0.82 -20.59
C GLY A 271 -18.21 -1.11 -21.69
N THR A 272 -17.00 -0.57 -21.55
CA THR A 272 -15.95 -0.65 -22.56
C THR A 272 -14.66 -1.21 -22.00
N LEU A 273 -14.02 -2.09 -22.78
CA LEU A 273 -12.66 -2.55 -22.55
C LEU A 273 -11.73 -1.83 -23.53
N ALA A 274 -10.78 -1.05 -23.03
CA ALA A 274 -9.74 -0.43 -23.83
C ALA A 274 -8.37 -1.04 -23.53
N TYR A 275 -7.55 -1.18 -24.56
CA TYR A 275 -6.19 -1.67 -24.41
C TYR A 275 -5.19 -0.89 -25.27
N GLN A 276 -3.94 -0.90 -24.81
CA GLN A 276 -2.81 -0.36 -25.54
C GLN A 276 -1.74 -1.44 -25.74
N ALA A 277 -1.30 -1.62 -26.98
CA ALA A 277 -0.24 -2.55 -27.34
C ALA A 277 0.80 -1.88 -28.24
N VAL A 278 2.03 -2.37 -28.19
CA VAL A 278 3.15 -1.92 -29.04
C VAL A 278 3.87 -3.16 -29.56
N VAL A 279 4.28 -3.12 -30.83
CA VAL A 279 5.14 -4.13 -31.44
C VAL A 279 6.49 -3.51 -31.73
N PRO A 280 7.50 -3.68 -30.86
CA PRO A 280 8.80 -3.03 -31.02
C PRO A 280 9.58 -3.49 -32.26
N SER A 281 9.34 -4.72 -32.74
CA SER A 281 10.02 -5.28 -33.91
C SER A 281 9.20 -6.41 -34.55
N GLY A 282 9.43 -6.66 -35.85
CA GLY A 282 8.81 -7.75 -36.61
C GLY A 282 7.34 -7.54 -36.99
N SER A 283 6.62 -8.63 -37.25
CA SER A 283 5.18 -8.64 -37.50
C SER A 283 4.50 -9.73 -36.69
N GLY A 284 3.24 -9.53 -36.36
CA GLY A 284 2.51 -10.43 -35.48
C GLY A 284 1.00 -10.24 -35.52
N SER A 285 0.33 -11.00 -34.66
CA SER A 285 -1.10 -10.87 -34.40
C SER A 285 -1.35 -10.87 -32.90
N LEU A 286 -2.33 -10.07 -32.48
CA LEU A 286 -2.80 -10.00 -31.10
C LEU A 286 -4.31 -10.26 -31.10
N LEU A 287 -4.75 -11.22 -30.30
CA LEU A 287 -6.14 -11.47 -29.99
C LEU A 287 -6.34 -11.20 -28.49
N ILE A 288 -7.31 -10.35 -28.16
CA ILE A 288 -7.75 -10.08 -26.79
C ILE A 288 -9.20 -10.46 -26.66
N LEU A 289 -9.54 -11.26 -25.64
CA LEU A 289 -10.91 -11.66 -25.34
C LEU A 289 -11.21 -11.41 -23.86
N LEU A 290 -12.34 -10.77 -23.56
CA LEU A 290 -12.90 -10.75 -22.21
C LEU A 290 -13.90 -11.90 -22.10
N GLY A 291 -13.71 -12.80 -21.15
CA GLY A 291 -14.57 -13.96 -20.94
C GLY A 291 -15.06 -14.08 -19.51
N ARG A 292 -16.13 -14.86 -19.35
CA ARG A 292 -16.59 -15.37 -18.06
C ARG A 292 -16.73 -16.89 -18.12
N SER A 293 -16.45 -17.56 -17.00
CA SER A 293 -16.63 -19.00 -16.83
C SER A 293 -17.53 -19.27 -15.64
N SER A 294 -18.42 -20.25 -15.76
CA SER A 294 -19.29 -20.69 -14.66
C SER A 294 -18.46 -21.16 -13.45
N LEU A 295 -18.96 -20.89 -12.24
CA LEU A 295 -18.44 -21.44 -11.00
C LEU A 295 -19.06 -22.80 -10.68
N ASP A 296 -20.11 -23.22 -11.39
CA ASP A 296 -20.68 -24.56 -11.26
C ASP A 296 -19.72 -25.58 -11.92
N PRO A 297 -19.16 -26.53 -11.16
CA PRO A 297 -18.25 -27.53 -11.73
C PRO A 297 -18.91 -28.46 -12.76
N ALA A 298 -20.24 -28.53 -12.82
CA ALA A 298 -20.98 -29.28 -13.84
C ALA A 298 -21.14 -28.50 -15.17
N ASP A 299 -20.90 -27.19 -15.16
CA ASP A 299 -21.02 -26.31 -16.32
C ASP A 299 -19.64 -25.85 -16.80
N THR A 300 -19.17 -26.45 -17.90
CA THR A 300 -17.88 -26.12 -18.51
C THR A 300 -17.97 -24.99 -19.55
N THR A 301 -19.09 -24.27 -19.61
CA THR A 301 -19.26 -23.22 -20.62
C THR A 301 -18.47 -21.96 -20.25
N SER A 302 -17.68 -21.48 -21.21
CA SER A 302 -17.05 -20.15 -21.16
C SER A 302 -17.71 -19.27 -22.21
N LEU A 303 -18.18 -18.10 -21.79
CA LEU A 303 -18.75 -17.10 -22.69
C LEU A 303 -17.76 -15.95 -22.87
N TYR A 304 -17.41 -15.65 -24.12
CA TYR A 304 -16.67 -14.45 -24.46
C TYR A 304 -17.64 -13.27 -24.58
N LEU A 305 -17.45 -12.27 -23.73
CA LEU A 305 -18.29 -11.08 -23.62
C LEU A 305 -17.97 -10.04 -24.70
N THR A 306 -16.70 -9.96 -25.09
CA THR A 306 -16.20 -9.10 -26.17
C THR A 306 -14.79 -9.53 -26.55
N GLY A 307 -14.33 -9.12 -27.73
CA GLY A 307 -13.01 -9.46 -28.23
C GLY A 307 -12.57 -8.65 -29.44
N ASP A 308 -11.26 -8.55 -29.65
CA ASP A 308 -10.65 -7.90 -30.80
C ASP A 308 -9.44 -8.71 -31.29
N SER A 309 -9.28 -8.78 -32.61
CA SER A 309 -8.19 -9.50 -33.28
C SER A 309 -7.54 -8.58 -34.30
N ILE A 310 -6.24 -8.34 -34.14
CA ILE A 310 -5.50 -7.39 -34.96
C ILE A 310 -4.21 -8.00 -35.49
N GLY A 311 -3.91 -7.70 -36.76
CA GLY A 311 -2.58 -7.87 -37.35
C GLY A 311 -1.73 -6.65 -37.05
N THR A 312 -0.45 -6.84 -36.76
CA THR A 312 0.44 -5.80 -36.25
C THR A 312 1.81 -5.83 -36.94
N SER A 313 2.38 -4.66 -37.21
CA SER A 313 3.73 -4.48 -37.75
C SER A 313 4.59 -3.60 -36.85
N ALA A 314 5.91 -3.73 -36.97
CA ALA A 314 6.91 -3.05 -36.15
C ALA A 314 6.65 -1.54 -36.01
N ASN A 315 6.94 -1.02 -34.81
CA ASN A 315 6.83 0.39 -34.40
C ASN A 315 5.44 1.02 -34.54
N THR A 316 4.38 0.21 -34.64
CA THR A 316 3.02 0.72 -34.64
C THR A 316 2.45 0.67 -33.22
N PRO A 317 2.31 1.80 -32.50
CA PRO A 317 1.54 1.83 -31.26
C PRO A 317 0.06 1.68 -31.59
N ILE A 318 -0.61 0.77 -30.90
CA ILE A 318 -2.01 0.43 -31.13
C ILE A 318 -2.80 0.75 -29.87
N ARG A 319 -3.87 1.52 -30.05
CA ARG A 319 -4.87 1.79 -29.02
C ARG A 319 -6.23 1.42 -29.58
N ARG A 320 -6.93 0.54 -28.89
CA ARG A 320 -8.23 0.00 -29.33
C ARG A 320 -9.18 -0.04 -28.13
N SER A 321 -10.46 0.04 -28.42
CA SER A 321 -11.53 -0.14 -27.44
C SER A 321 -12.61 -1.03 -28.04
N MET A 322 -13.21 -1.85 -27.19
CA MET A 322 -14.27 -2.78 -27.54
C MET A 322 -15.41 -2.65 -26.53
N THR A 323 -16.63 -2.57 -27.02
CA THR A 323 -17.83 -2.48 -26.18
C THR A 323 -18.26 -3.89 -25.78
N VAL A 324 -18.72 -4.04 -24.53
CA VAL A 324 -19.31 -5.29 -24.05
C VAL A 324 -20.77 -5.35 -24.51
N ALA A 325 -21.12 -6.39 -25.27
CA ALA A 325 -22.47 -6.54 -25.80
C ALA A 325 -23.49 -6.74 -24.66
N ARG A 326 -24.68 -6.16 -24.82
CA ARG A 326 -25.75 -6.20 -23.79
C ARG A 326 -26.56 -7.49 -23.81
N GLU A 327 -26.26 -8.40 -24.71
CA GLU A 327 -27.04 -9.61 -24.93
C GLU A 327 -27.03 -10.54 -23.71
N GLN A 328 -28.19 -11.14 -23.42
CA GLN A 328 -28.37 -12.15 -22.37
C GLN A 328 -27.93 -11.71 -20.95
N ASN A 329 -27.99 -10.41 -20.62
CA ASN A 329 -27.55 -9.84 -19.33
C ASN A 329 -26.09 -10.16 -18.96
N ALA A 330 -25.26 -10.55 -19.94
CA ALA A 330 -23.88 -10.95 -19.69
C ALA A 330 -22.96 -9.78 -19.30
N HIS A 331 -23.41 -8.55 -19.53
CA HIS A 331 -22.76 -7.30 -19.14
C HIS A 331 -22.86 -7.01 -17.63
N LEU A 332 -23.75 -7.67 -16.89
CA LEU A 332 -23.87 -7.51 -15.45
C LEU A 332 -22.91 -8.48 -14.75
N VAL A 333 -22.10 -7.95 -13.84
CA VAL A 333 -21.14 -8.75 -13.07
C VAL A 333 -21.87 -9.55 -11.99
N ASP A 334 -21.73 -10.87 -12.02
CA ASP A 334 -22.20 -11.78 -10.97
C ASP A 334 -21.10 -12.76 -10.54
N ASN A 335 -20.34 -12.36 -9.53
CA ASN A 335 -19.26 -13.16 -8.94
C ASN A 335 -19.76 -14.34 -8.10
N THR A 336 -21.07 -14.48 -7.89
CA THR A 336 -21.63 -15.65 -7.17
C THR A 336 -21.83 -16.85 -8.09
N ALA A 337 -22.02 -16.58 -9.39
CA ALA A 337 -22.23 -17.61 -10.40
C ALA A 337 -21.05 -17.72 -11.38
N TYR A 338 -20.24 -16.67 -11.57
CA TYR A 338 -19.20 -16.63 -12.61
C TYR A 338 -17.86 -16.09 -12.10
N SER A 339 -16.78 -16.56 -12.73
CA SER A 339 -15.45 -15.95 -12.67
C SER A 339 -15.13 -15.23 -13.98
N TYR A 340 -14.40 -14.12 -13.94
CA TYR A 340 -14.11 -13.28 -15.10
C TYR A 340 -12.62 -13.29 -15.42
N HIS A 341 -12.28 -13.33 -16.71
CA HIS A 341 -10.91 -13.51 -17.17
C HIS A 341 -10.68 -12.75 -18.48
N LEU A 342 -9.46 -12.24 -18.67
CA LEU A 342 -9.00 -11.68 -19.92
C LEU A 342 -8.00 -12.63 -20.58
N TYR A 343 -8.28 -13.05 -21.80
CA TYR A 343 -7.35 -13.85 -22.60
C TYR A 343 -6.57 -12.94 -23.53
N ALA A 344 -5.26 -13.13 -23.58
CA ALA A 344 -4.38 -12.49 -24.54
C ALA A 344 -3.59 -13.57 -25.29
N TRP A 345 -3.76 -13.62 -26.61
CA TRP A 345 -2.98 -14.48 -27.48
C TRP A 345 -2.11 -13.63 -28.40
N GLY A 346 -0.81 -13.91 -28.40
CA GLY A 346 0.17 -13.25 -29.24
C GLY A 346 0.89 -14.25 -30.14
N GLY A 347 0.78 -14.09 -31.45
CA GLY A 347 1.43 -14.92 -32.47
C GLY A 347 2.33 -14.12 -33.42
N GLY A 348 3.25 -14.80 -34.12
CA GLY A 348 4.08 -14.22 -35.18
C GLY A 348 5.56 -14.01 -34.83
N THR A 349 6.32 -13.39 -35.74
CA THR A 349 7.78 -13.25 -35.68
C THR A 349 8.26 -12.10 -34.80
N GLY A 350 7.41 -11.10 -34.56
CA GLY A 350 7.72 -9.92 -33.76
C GLY A 350 7.49 -10.05 -32.25
N GLU A 351 8.09 -9.12 -31.51
CA GLU A 351 7.86 -8.91 -30.08
C GLU A 351 6.55 -8.14 -29.85
N LEU A 352 5.76 -8.53 -28.86
CA LEU A 352 4.48 -7.89 -28.54
C LEU A 352 4.44 -7.45 -27.08
N GLN A 353 4.12 -6.17 -26.84
CA GLN A 353 4.02 -5.58 -25.51
C GLN A 353 2.63 -4.99 -25.27
N LEU A 354 1.92 -5.45 -24.24
CA LEU A 354 0.68 -4.86 -23.75
C LEU A 354 1.02 -3.84 -22.65
N HIS A 355 0.63 -2.58 -22.79
CA HIS A 355 1.03 -1.47 -21.91
C HIS A 355 -0.09 -0.92 -21.03
N GLY A 356 -1.33 -1.31 -21.29
CA GLY A 356 -2.47 -0.82 -20.52
C GLY A 356 -3.75 -1.55 -20.85
N LEU A 357 -4.55 -1.79 -19.80
CA LEU A 357 -5.90 -2.32 -19.86
C LEU A 357 -6.78 -1.38 -19.03
N LEU A 358 -7.85 -0.88 -19.61
CA LEU A 358 -8.86 -0.07 -18.91
C LEU A 358 -10.21 -0.73 -19.14
N LEU A 359 -10.95 -0.96 -18.06
CA LEU A 359 -12.30 -1.49 -18.11
C LEU A 359 -13.22 -0.46 -17.44
N ASP A 360 -14.09 0.14 -18.24
CA ASP A 360 -15.04 1.14 -17.78
C ASP A 360 -16.36 0.47 -17.37
N PHE A 361 -16.95 1.00 -16.30
CA PHE A 361 -18.25 0.58 -15.81
C PHE A 361 -19.29 1.66 -16.12
N GLU A 362 -20.44 1.26 -16.63
CA GLU A 362 -21.56 2.18 -16.81
C GLU A 362 -22.16 2.56 -15.44
N SER A 363 -22.57 3.81 -15.30
CA SER A 363 -23.25 4.36 -14.11
C SER A 363 -24.67 3.82 -13.92
#